data_AF-A0A6M2F472-F1
#
_entry.id   AF-A0A6M2F472-F1
#
_cell.length_a   1.000
_cell.length_b   1.000
_cell.length_c   1.000
_cell.angle_alpha   90.00
_cell.angle_beta   90.00
_cell.angle_gamma   90.00
#
_symmetry.space_group_name_H-M   'P 1'
#
loop_
_entity.id
_entity.type
_entity.pdbx_description
1 polymer ?
#
loop_
_entity_poly.entity_id
_entity_poly.type
_entity_poly.pdbx_seq_one_letter_code
_entity_poly.pdbx_strand_id
1 'polypeptide(L)'
;MKEEDVNRCQIQEWYPKFKPVSIRTVIHELPESFVEYLVDDSGPFLLPLSISGEDALPNRIHNPIDEEDYQVSEGPGDESEQPPLPPSFPELELNIKESINTLGGAVFPKLNWSAPKDSAWISTSGTLRCTSFSEIALLLRSSDSLVHDLCHAYDSCIDKTLSRPPSFFLALRKWYSSFLPEMEFRCFVRGQQLAGISQREVTTFYPTLLEKKNDLELLIKEFFTENVRQKFESENYTFDVYVTKDGRAKILDFNPWGAFTLPLLFTWEELEQNLKEVENLVDFRIVESQCGIRPGLKTAVPQDYLDTGPGSGWDQFLRKADRELQQQKMAPGNGA
;
A
#
# COMPACT_ATOMS: atom_id res chain seq x y z
N MET A 1 -20.75 1.22 1.29
CA MET A 1 -20.55 -0.15 0.77
C MET A 1 -21.26 -1.15 1.67
N LYS A 2 -21.47 -2.39 1.24
CA LYS A 2 -21.97 -3.47 2.12
C LYS A 2 -20.81 -4.27 2.72
N GLU A 3 -20.99 -4.87 3.89
CA GLU A 3 -19.99 -5.79 4.49
C GLU A 3 -19.58 -6.90 3.52
N GLU A 4 -20.55 -7.45 2.78
CA GLU A 4 -20.29 -8.51 1.81
C GLU A 4 -19.31 -8.09 0.69
N ASP A 5 -19.35 -6.82 0.26
CA ASP A 5 -18.41 -6.30 -0.74
C ASP A 5 -16.98 -6.22 -0.19
N VAL A 6 -16.83 -5.90 1.10
CA VAL A 6 -15.54 -5.93 1.81
C VAL A 6 -15.04 -7.36 1.92
N ASN A 7 -15.92 -8.29 2.31
CA ASN A 7 -15.58 -9.69 2.50
C ASN A 7 -15.07 -10.35 1.22
N ARG A 8 -15.72 -10.10 0.07
CA ARG A 8 -15.28 -10.62 -1.23
C ARG A 8 -13.91 -10.11 -1.68
N CYS A 9 -13.46 -8.97 -1.13
CA CYS A 9 -12.15 -8.40 -1.43
C CYS A 9 -11.03 -8.98 -0.55
N GLN A 10 -11.34 -9.87 0.40
CA GLN A 10 -10.33 -10.55 1.19
C GLN A 10 -9.51 -11.51 0.34
N ILE A 11 -8.19 -11.51 0.53
CA ILE A 11 -7.26 -12.28 -0.31
C ILE A 11 -7.53 -13.78 -0.29
N GLN A 12 -7.94 -14.35 0.85
CA GLN A 12 -8.31 -15.76 0.92
C GLN A 12 -9.57 -16.10 0.12
N GLU A 13 -10.46 -15.14 -0.13
CA GLU A 13 -11.68 -15.32 -0.90
C GLU A 13 -11.41 -15.28 -2.40
N TRP A 14 -10.74 -14.23 -2.88
CA TRP A 14 -10.53 -14.07 -4.33
C TRP A 14 -9.34 -14.86 -4.85
N TYR A 15 -8.26 -15.03 -4.07
CA TYR A 15 -7.02 -15.63 -4.58
C TYR A 15 -7.21 -17.05 -5.14
N PRO A 16 -7.95 -17.98 -4.50
CA PRO A 16 -8.15 -19.32 -5.03
C PRO A 16 -8.74 -19.32 -6.46
N LYS A 17 -9.67 -18.41 -6.74
CA LYS A 17 -10.34 -18.26 -8.04
C LYS A 17 -9.43 -17.68 -9.13
N PHE A 18 -8.57 -16.74 -8.74
CA PHE A 18 -7.68 -16.01 -9.67
C PHE A 18 -6.22 -16.47 -9.63
N LYS A 19 -5.89 -17.54 -8.89
CA LYS A 19 -4.54 -18.09 -8.75
C LYS A 19 -3.77 -18.27 -10.08
N PRO A 20 -4.37 -18.78 -11.19
CA PRO A 20 -3.66 -18.93 -12.46
C PRO A 20 -3.17 -17.62 -13.08
N VAL A 21 -3.89 -16.52 -12.79
CA VAL A 21 -3.68 -15.19 -13.35
C VAL A 21 -3.20 -14.18 -12.31
N SER A 22 -2.75 -14.63 -11.13
CA SER A 22 -2.18 -13.77 -10.09
C SER A 22 -0.72 -14.16 -9.80
N ILE A 23 -0.10 -13.41 -8.90
CA ILE A 23 1.21 -13.71 -8.33
C ILE A 23 1.11 -14.99 -7.48
N ARG A 24 2.17 -15.79 -7.44
CA ARG A 24 2.23 -16.96 -6.54
C ARG A 24 2.15 -16.48 -5.08
N THR A 25 1.19 -16.99 -4.34
CA THR A 25 0.88 -16.61 -2.96
C THR A 25 0.60 -17.87 -2.14
N VAL A 26 1.10 -17.89 -0.92
CA VAL A 26 0.70 -18.84 0.13
C VAL A 26 -0.01 -18.06 1.22
N ILE A 27 -1.12 -18.59 1.73
CA ILE A 27 -1.98 -17.91 2.70
C ILE A 27 -2.00 -18.74 3.98
N HIS A 28 -1.82 -18.06 5.12
CA HIS A 28 -1.86 -18.63 6.46
C HIS A 28 -2.96 -17.96 7.25
N GLU A 29 -3.83 -18.74 7.90
CA GLU A 29 -4.69 -18.18 8.95
C GLU A 29 -3.81 -17.80 10.15
N LEU A 30 -4.03 -16.60 10.68
CA LEU A 30 -3.28 -16.08 11.81
C LEU A 30 -3.90 -16.55 13.13
N PRO A 31 -3.11 -17.02 14.10
CA PRO A 31 -3.62 -17.28 15.43
C PRO A 31 -4.03 -15.96 16.09
N GLU A 32 -5.14 -15.97 16.85
CA GLU A 32 -5.64 -14.75 17.50
C GLU A 32 -4.60 -14.12 18.43
N SER A 33 -3.74 -14.92 19.08
CA SER A 33 -2.64 -14.40 19.91
C SER A 33 -1.63 -13.56 19.11
N PHE A 34 -1.43 -13.85 17.82
CA PHE A 34 -0.59 -13.00 16.95
C PHE A 34 -1.34 -11.75 16.50
N VAL A 35 -2.66 -11.85 16.27
CA VAL A 35 -3.50 -10.69 15.97
C VAL A 35 -3.53 -9.71 17.14
N GLU A 36 -3.73 -10.21 18.36
CA GLU A 36 -3.66 -9.43 19.61
C GLU A 36 -2.29 -8.76 19.75
N TYR A 37 -1.21 -9.47 19.47
CA TYR A 37 0.15 -8.91 19.46
C TYR A 37 0.33 -7.76 18.46
N LEU A 38 -0.28 -7.85 17.26
CA LEU A 38 -0.15 -6.81 16.24
C LEU A 38 -0.88 -5.51 16.63
N VAL A 39 -1.98 -5.60 17.38
CA VAL A 39 -2.78 -4.44 17.81
C VAL A 39 -2.41 -3.92 19.19
N ASP A 40 -1.60 -4.65 19.95
CA ASP A 40 -1.18 -4.25 21.28
C ASP A 40 -0.24 -3.04 21.25
N ASP A 41 -0.78 -1.91 21.75
CA ASP A 41 -0.11 -0.63 21.94
C ASP A 41 0.20 -0.32 23.42
N SER A 42 -0.14 -1.23 24.33
CA SER A 42 -0.08 -0.97 25.78
C SER A 42 1.34 -1.04 26.35
N GLY A 43 2.23 -1.77 25.68
CA GLY A 43 3.60 -2.04 26.12
C GLY A 43 4.67 -1.53 25.17
N PRO A 44 5.95 -1.80 25.48
CA PRO A 44 7.07 -1.46 24.60
C PRO A 44 6.96 -2.22 23.26
N PHE A 45 7.54 -1.63 22.21
CA PHE A 45 7.65 -2.29 20.91
C PHE A 45 8.65 -3.46 21.00
N LEU A 46 8.13 -4.68 21.08
CA LEU A 46 8.91 -5.91 21.17
C LEU A 46 8.68 -6.79 19.93
N LEU A 47 9.77 -7.24 19.30
CA LEU A 47 9.67 -8.25 18.24
C LEU A 47 9.56 -9.66 18.85
N PRO A 48 8.91 -10.61 18.16
CA PRO A 48 8.79 -11.96 18.70
C PRO A 48 10.17 -12.64 18.77
N LEU A 49 10.39 -13.43 19.82
CA LEU A 49 11.58 -14.28 19.92
C LEU A 49 11.53 -15.34 18.83
N SER A 50 12.50 -15.27 17.91
CA SER A 50 12.66 -16.26 16.84
C SER A 50 13.25 -17.56 17.38
N ILE A 51 12.60 -18.67 17.08
CA ILE A 51 13.14 -20.01 17.40
C ILE A 51 14.35 -20.37 16.53
N SER A 52 14.55 -19.65 15.42
CA SER A 52 15.70 -19.80 14.52
C SER A 52 16.88 -18.89 14.91
N GLY A 53 16.71 -18.01 15.90
CA GLY A 53 17.68 -16.97 16.24
C GLY A 53 17.80 -15.88 15.16
N GLU A 54 16.79 -15.73 14.31
CA GLU A 54 16.76 -14.70 13.26
C GLU A 54 16.24 -13.38 13.82
N ASP A 55 16.99 -12.30 13.60
CA ASP A 55 16.58 -10.94 13.93
C ASP A 55 16.24 -10.15 12.66
N ALA A 56 15.21 -9.32 12.72
CA ALA A 56 14.87 -8.36 11.68
C ALA A 56 15.87 -7.21 11.61
N LEU A 57 16.49 -6.89 12.75
CA LEU A 57 17.42 -5.79 12.91
C LEU A 57 18.87 -6.27 12.73
N PRO A 58 19.75 -5.46 12.10
CA PRO A 58 21.13 -5.85 11.91
C PRO A 58 21.89 -5.88 13.24
N ASN A 59 22.80 -6.85 13.38
CA ASN A 59 23.64 -7.05 14.58
C ASN A 59 24.38 -5.79 15.07
N ARG A 60 24.59 -4.77 14.23
CA ARG A 60 25.17 -3.47 14.65
C ARG A 60 24.31 -2.72 15.68
N ILE A 61 23.04 -3.07 15.82
CA ILE A 61 22.11 -2.51 16.80
C ILE A 61 22.25 -3.23 18.15
N HIS A 62 22.78 -4.46 18.15
CA HIS A 62 23.20 -5.14 19.36
C HIS A 62 24.59 -4.60 19.76
N ASN A 63 24.63 -3.69 20.73
CA ASN A 63 25.87 -3.29 21.38
C ASN A 63 26.04 -4.20 22.61
N PRO A 64 26.81 -5.32 22.54
CA PRO A 64 26.99 -6.21 23.69
C PRO A 64 27.78 -5.56 24.85
N ILE A 65 28.19 -4.29 24.72
CA ILE A 65 29.06 -3.57 25.65
C ILE A 65 28.26 -2.64 26.59
N ASP A 66 26.97 -2.36 26.34
CA ASP A 66 26.22 -1.34 27.08
C ASP A 66 25.03 -1.86 27.92
N GLU A 67 24.93 -3.17 28.20
CA GLU A 67 23.94 -3.64 29.19
C GLU A 67 24.34 -3.32 30.65
N GLU A 68 25.61 -2.98 30.90
CA GLU A 68 26.09 -2.58 32.24
C GLU A 68 26.17 -1.05 32.44
N ASP A 69 26.38 -0.25 31.38
CA ASP A 69 26.70 1.19 31.50
C ASP A 69 25.47 2.12 31.55
N TYR A 70 24.26 1.60 31.30
CA TYR A 70 22.99 2.34 31.44
C TYR A 70 22.15 1.91 32.66
N GLN A 71 22.73 1.15 33.60
CA GLN A 71 22.09 0.94 34.90
C GLN A 71 22.25 2.20 35.76
N VAL A 72 21.30 3.13 35.65
CA VAL A 72 21.08 4.12 36.70
C VAL A 72 20.66 3.33 37.93
N SER A 73 21.55 3.21 38.92
CA SER A 73 21.27 2.59 40.22
C SER A 73 20.13 3.37 40.91
N GLU A 74 18.88 2.97 40.66
CA GLU A 74 17.76 3.39 41.49
C GLU A 74 17.97 2.86 42.90
N GLY A 75 17.80 3.75 43.88
CA GLY A 75 18.04 3.44 45.29
C GLY A 75 17.19 2.27 45.80
N PRO A 76 17.53 1.68 46.94
CA PRO A 76 16.89 0.46 47.43
C PRO A 76 15.48 0.80 47.92
N GLY A 77 14.48 0.67 47.06
CA GLY A 77 13.11 1.02 47.42
C GLY A 77 12.04 0.94 46.35
N ASP A 78 12.28 0.34 45.18
CA ASP A 78 11.20 0.10 44.23
C ASP A 78 11.15 -1.38 43.83
N GLU A 79 9.96 -1.99 43.96
CA GLU A 79 9.68 -3.34 43.48
C GLU A 79 9.71 -3.30 41.96
N SER A 80 10.90 -3.40 41.39
CA SER A 80 11.16 -3.39 39.95
C SER A 80 10.26 -4.40 39.22
N GLU A 81 9.28 -3.91 38.47
CA GLU A 81 8.56 -4.70 37.48
C GLU A 81 9.59 -5.24 36.47
N GLN A 82 9.71 -6.56 36.35
CA GLN A 82 10.57 -7.15 35.34
C GLN A 82 10.10 -6.68 33.95
N PRO A 83 11.02 -6.30 33.04
CA PRO A 83 10.63 -5.88 31.70
C PRO A 83 9.81 -7.01 31.03
N PRO A 84 8.72 -6.67 30.33
CA PRO A 84 7.85 -7.65 29.72
C PRO A 84 8.63 -8.53 28.74
N LEU A 85 8.47 -9.85 28.86
CA LEU A 85 9.13 -10.81 27.98
C LEU A 85 8.56 -10.68 26.56
N PRO A 86 9.41 -10.69 25.51
CA PRO A 86 8.91 -10.67 24.15
C PRO A 86 8.11 -11.95 23.85
N PRO A 87 7.03 -11.86 23.05
CA PRO A 87 6.21 -13.01 22.72
C PRO A 87 6.94 -13.99 21.78
N SER A 88 6.39 -15.18 21.57
CA SER A 88 6.94 -16.15 20.62
C SER A 88 5.81 -16.89 19.91
N PHE A 89 6.00 -17.18 18.62
CA PHE A 89 5.00 -17.86 17.78
C PHE A 89 5.65 -19.01 16.97
N PRO A 90 6.12 -20.09 17.62
CA PRO A 90 6.95 -21.11 16.98
C PRO A 90 6.30 -21.81 15.78
N GLU A 91 5.01 -22.17 15.90
CA GLU A 91 4.28 -22.86 14.83
C GLU A 91 4.09 -21.95 13.60
N LEU A 92 3.70 -20.69 13.83
CA LEU A 92 3.54 -19.69 12.79
C LEU A 92 4.89 -19.40 12.09
N GLU A 93 5.98 -19.27 12.87
CA GLU A 93 7.32 -19.04 12.33
C GLU A 93 7.77 -20.19 11.41
N LEU A 94 7.55 -21.45 11.80
CA LEU A 94 7.90 -22.62 10.98
C LEU A 94 7.12 -22.64 9.66
N ASN A 95 5.80 -22.43 9.71
CA ASN A 95 4.93 -22.42 8.53
C ASN A 95 5.29 -21.29 7.55
N ILE A 96 5.63 -20.12 8.09
CA ILE A 96 6.09 -18.96 7.32
C ILE A 96 7.45 -19.24 6.68
N LYS A 97 8.40 -19.81 7.42
CA LYS A 97 9.74 -20.16 6.92
C LYS A 97 9.67 -21.15 5.75
N GLU A 98 8.84 -22.18 5.84
CA GLU A 98 8.58 -23.12 4.74
C GLU A 98 7.99 -22.41 3.50
N SER A 99 7.05 -21.49 3.73
CA SER A 99 6.42 -20.72 2.67
C SER A 99 7.39 -19.78 1.96
N ILE A 100 8.26 -19.10 2.71
CA ILE A 100 9.33 -18.26 2.16
C ILE A 100 10.24 -19.09 1.24
N ASN A 101 10.67 -20.26 1.70
CA ASN A 101 11.48 -21.18 0.90
C ASN A 101 10.76 -21.61 -0.39
N THR A 102 9.51 -22.01 -0.29
CA THR A 102 8.67 -22.44 -1.43
C THR A 102 8.45 -21.30 -2.45
N LEU A 103 8.39 -20.06 -1.98
CA LEU A 103 8.23 -18.87 -2.81
C LEU A 103 9.57 -18.37 -3.40
N GLY A 104 10.69 -19.00 -3.07
CA GLY A 104 12.01 -18.71 -3.62
C GLY A 104 12.84 -17.76 -2.75
N GLY A 105 12.66 -17.81 -1.44
CA GLY A 105 13.52 -17.18 -0.43
C GLY A 105 13.22 -15.70 -0.13
N ALA A 106 12.27 -15.08 -0.84
CA ALA A 106 11.85 -13.71 -0.55
C ALA A 106 10.36 -13.52 -0.85
N VAL A 107 9.69 -12.79 0.03
CA VAL A 107 8.24 -12.60 -0.02
C VAL A 107 7.84 -11.14 0.20
N PHE A 108 6.61 -10.82 -0.19
CA PHE A 108 5.88 -9.60 0.13
C PHE A 108 4.69 -10.00 1.01
N PRO A 109 4.62 -9.55 2.28
CA PRO A 109 3.50 -9.86 3.17
C PRO A 109 2.34 -8.89 2.95
N LYS A 110 1.10 -9.40 3.09
CA LYS A 110 -0.11 -8.58 3.26
C LYS A 110 -1.13 -9.33 4.11
N LEU A 111 -2.05 -8.58 4.75
CA LEU A 111 -3.19 -9.18 5.43
C LEU A 111 -4.36 -9.39 4.45
N ASN A 112 -5.56 -9.58 4.98
CA ASN A 112 -6.79 -9.83 4.24
C ASN A 112 -6.97 -8.85 3.08
N TRP A 113 -6.76 -7.54 3.31
CA TRP A 113 -6.95 -6.50 2.29
C TRP A 113 -5.69 -5.68 2.03
N SER A 114 -5.03 -5.23 3.09
CA SER A 114 -3.98 -4.23 3.01
C SER A 114 -2.60 -4.85 3.09
N ALA A 115 -1.64 -4.22 2.40
CA ALA A 115 -0.22 -4.48 2.57
C ALA A 115 0.41 -3.36 3.40
N PRO A 116 1.48 -3.62 4.17
CA PRO A 116 2.08 -2.67 5.10
C PRO A 116 2.95 -1.61 4.39
N LYS A 117 2.41 -0.96 3.35
CA LYS A 117 3.17 -0.05 2.46
C LYS A 117 3.67 1.20 3.17
N ASP A 118 2.95 1.62 4.20
CA ASP A 118 3.24 2.73 5.10
C ASP A 118 4.34 2.43 6.12
N SER A 119 4.70 1.16 6.36
CA SER A 119 5.77 0.78 7.28
C SER A 119 7.09 0.43 6.60
N ALA A 120 7.22 0.65 5.29
CA ALA A 120 8.47 0.37 4.56
C ALA A 120 9.69 1.11 5.14
N TRP A 121 9.50 2.22 5.86
CA TRP A 121 10.54 3.02 6.49
C TRP A 121 11.28 2.30 7.62
N ILE A 122 10.64 1.33 8.31
CA ILE A 122 11.27 0.60 9.42
C ILE A 122 12.12 -0.58 8.92
N SER A 123 11.89 -1.02 7.68
CA SER A 123 12.69 -2.06 7.04
C SER A 123 14.14 -1.61 6.86
N THR A 124 15.08 -2.51 7.16
CA THR A 124 16.52 -2.28 6.99
C THR A 124 16.92 -1.98 5.54
N SER A 125 16.10 -2.42 4.59
CA SER A 125 16.30 -2.20 3.15
C SER A 125 15.46 -1.05 2.57
N GLY A 126 14.57 -0.44 3.37
CA GLY A 126 13.57 0.51 2.87
C GLY A 126 12.55 -0.11 1.90
N THR A 127 12.39 -1.44 1.93
CA THR A 127 11.48 -2.18 1.04
C THR A 127 10.56 -3.11 1.83
N LEU A 128 9.49 -3.57 1.17
CA LEU A 128 8.54 -4.55 1.71
C LEU A 128 8.96 -6.00 1.44
N ARG A 129 10.24 -6.21 1.07
CA ARG A 129 10.81 -7.52 0.87
C ARG A 129 11.15 -8.13 2.24
N CYS A 130 10.61 -9.30 2.53
CA CYS A 130 10.96 -10.08 3.70
C CYS A 130 11.56 -11.44 3.32
N THR A 131 12.42 -11.93 4.19
CA THR A 131 13.16 -13.18 4.11
C THR A 131 13.09 -13.99 5.41
N SER A 132 12.61 -13.39 6.50
CA SER A 132 12.38 -14.06 7.79
C SER A 132 11.00 -13.71 8.38
N PHE A 133 10.57 -14.46 9.38
CA PHE A 133 9.36 -14.15 10.16
C PHE A 133 9.51 -12.84 10.93
N SER A 134 10.69 -12.59 11.51
CA SER A 134 10.98 -11.37 12.27
C SER A 134 10.80 -10.11 11.41
N GLU A 135 11.28 -10.12 10.16
CA GLU A 135 11.08 -9.00 9.22
C GLU A 135 9.60 -8.78 8.88
N ILE A 136 8.82 -9.86 8.77
CA ILE A 136 7.36 -9.77 8.56
C ILE A 136 6.70 -9.15 9.79
N ALA A 137 6.96 -9.68 10.98
CA ALA A 137 6.38 -9.17 12.23
C ALA A 137 6.70 -7.68 12.44
N LEU A 138 7.94 -7.27 12.16
CA LEU A 138 8.37 -5.87 12.21
C LEU A 138 7.52 -4.98 11.28
N LEU A 139 7.38 -5.36 10.01
CA LEU A 139 6.57 -4.58 9.06
C LEU A 139 5.10 -4.54 9.43
N LEU A 140 4.53 -5.68 9.85
CA LEU A 140 3.12 -5.78 10.16
C LEU A 140 2.75 -4.94 11.39
N ARG A 141 3.57 -5.01 12.45
CA ARG A 141 3.34 -4.29 13.71
C ARG A 141 3.51 -2.77 13.57
N SER A 142 4.29 -2.32 12.59
CA SER A 142 4.54 -0.89 12.35
C SER A 142 3.62 -0.24 11.31
N SER A 143 2.53 -0.89 10.90
CA SER A 143 1.65 -0.42 9.82
C SER A 143 0.26 0.01 10.30
N ASP A 144 -0.05 1.30 10.14
CA ASP A 144 -1.37 1.86 10.43
C ASP A 144 -2.45 1.31 9.50
N SER A 145 -2.09 1.05 8.25
CA SER A 145 -2.96 0.42 7.26
C SER A 145 -3.45 -0.95 7.70
N LEU A 146 -2.59 -1.70 8.42
CA LEU A 146 -2.99 -2.99 8.96
C LEU A 146 -3.77 -2.86 10.26
N VAL A 147 -3.50 -1.87 11.10
CA VAL A 147 -4.37 -1.56 12.24
C VAL A 147 -5.80 -1.28 11.78
N HIS A 148 -5.97 -0.56 10.66
CA HIS A 148 -7.29 -0.37 10.05
C HIS A 148 -7.94 -1.70 9.66
N ASP A 149 -7.23 -2.61 8.97
CA ASP A 149 -7.74 -3.94 8.64
C ASP A 149 -8.14 -4.73 9.91
N LEU A 150 -7.31 -4.65 10.96
CA LEU A 150 -7.45 -5.41 12.19
C LEU A 150 -8.50 -4.86 13.16
N CYS A 151 -8.92 -3.60 13.03
CA CYS A 151 -9.83 -2.98 14.00
C CYS A 151 -11.07 -2.33 13.37
N HIS A 152 -10.98 -1.91 12.11
CA HIS A 152 -11.89 -0.94 11.48
C HIS A 152 -12.39 -1.35 10.09
N ALA A 153 -12.15 -2.60 9.66
CA ALA A 153 -12.45 -3.07 8.30
C ALA A 153 -13.88 -2.74 7.80
N TYR A 154 -14.87 -2.76 8.70
CA TYR A 154 -16.28 -2.53 8.35
C TYR A 154 -16.81 -1.13 8.69
N ASP A 155 -15.95 -0.18 9.08
CA ASP A 155 -16.38 1.15 9.55
C ASP A 155 -17.09 1.97 8.46
N SER A 156 -16.84 1.71 7.18
CA SER A 156 -17.55 2.37 6.07
C SER A 156 -18.73 1.54 5.49
N CYS A 157 -19.08 0.42 6.13
CA CYS A 157 -20.22 -0.42 5.75
C CYS A 157 -21.54 0.17 6.28
N ILE A 158 -22.56 0.21 5.43
CA ILE A 158 -23.88 0.74 5.82
C ILE A 158 -24.69 -0.27 6.66
N ASP A 159 -24.36 -1.55 6.53
CA ASP A 159 -24.98 -2.70 7.18
C ASP A 159 -24.08 -3.29 8.28
N LYS A 160 -23.19 -2.46 8.83
CA LYS A 160 -22.21 -2.84 9.84
C LYS A 160 -22.86 -3.50 11.06
N THR A 161 -22.46 -4.72 11.38
CA THR A 161 -22.81 -5.45 12.61
C THR A 161 -21.61 -5.69 13.51
N LEU A 162 -20.42 -5.84 12.95
CA LEU A 162 -19.14 -5.99 13.63
C LEU A 162 -18.16 -4.92 13.16
N SER A 163 -17.07 -4.66 13.88
CA SER A 163 -16.02 -3.76 13.38
C SER A 163 -15.03 -4.45 12.44
N ARG A 164 -14.89 -5.78 12.56
CA ARG A 164 -13.88 -6.58 11.86
C ARG A 164 -14.34 -8.04 11.70
N PRO A 165 -13.75 -8.84 10.78
CA PRO A 165 -13.99 -10.28 10.67
C PRO A 165 -13.46 -11.05 11.89
N PRO A 166 -13.91 -12.31 12.09
CA PRO A 166 -13.44 -13.15 13.18
C PRO A 166 -12.06 -13.78 12.94
N SER A 167 -11.60 -13.90 11.69
CA SER A 167 -10.32 -14.51 11.33
C SER A 167 -9.51 -13.57 10.43
N PHE A 168 -8.19 -13.61 10.59
CA PHE A 168 -7.24 -12.87 9.77
C PHE A 168 -6.27 -13.80 9.08
N PHE A 169 -5.77 -13.37 7.93
CA PHE A 169 -4.93 -14.18 7.07
C PHE A 169 -3.69 -13.41 6.65
N LEU A 170 -2.53 -14.03 6.81
CA LEU A 170 -1.27 -13.56 6.25
C LEU A 170 -1.05 -14.18 4.88
N ALA A 171 -1.09 -13.37 3.85
CA ALA A 171 -0.74 -13.75 2.49
C ALA A 171 0.71 -13.40 2.18
N LEU A 172 1.53 -14.43 1.97
CA LEU A 172 2.91 -14.32 1.53
C LEU A 172 2.97 -14.44 0.01
N ARG A 173 3.27 -13.34 -0.67
CA ARG A 173 3.39 -13.31 -2.14
C ARG A 173 4.85 -13.45 -2.52
N LYS A 174 5.15 -14.19 -3.59
CA LYS A 174 6.51 -14.28 -4.12
C LYS A 174 7.05 -12.89 -4.47
N TRP A 175 8.23 -12.55 -3.93
CA TRP A 175 8.92 -11.32 -4.27
C TRP A 175 9.57 -11.42 -5.66
N TYR A 176 9.40 -10.37 -6.47
CA TYR A 176 10.08 -10.23 -7.75
C TYR A 176 10.90 -8.93 -7.74
N SER A 177 12.23 -9.06 -7.80
CA SER A 177 13.14 -7.90 -7.88
C SER A 177 12.99 -7.10 -9.17
N SER A 178 12.41 -7.70 -10.21
CA SER A 178 12.14 -7.05 -11.50
C SER A 178 10.79 -6.35 -11.57
N PHE A 179 10.05 -6.24 -10.46
CA PHE A 179 8.77 -5.54 -10.41
C PHE A 179 8.99 -4.05 -10.69
N LEU A 180 8.15 -3.48 -11.56
CA LEU A 180 8.25 -2.11 -12.04
C LEU A 180 7.00 -1.34 -11.59
N PRO A 181 7.12 -0.35 -10.68
CA PRO A 181 5.95 0.36 -10.14
C PRO A 181 5.04 0.99 -11.20
N GLU A 182 5.61 1.42 -12.32
CA GLU A 182 4.89 2.06 -13.42
C GLU A 182 3.99 1.10 -14.22
N MET A 183 4.19 -0.21 -14.07
CA MET A 183 3.41 -1.24 -14.76
C MET A 183 2.25 -1.78 -13.90
N GLU A 184 1.93 -1.11 -12.79
CA GLU A 184 0.77 -1.38 -11.94
C GLU A 184 -0.36 -0.38 -12.26
N PHE A 185 -1.57 -0.91 -12.46
CA PHE A 185 -2.75 -0.14 -12.81
C PHE A 185 -3.94 -0.54 -11.95
N ARG A 186 -4.76 0.44 -11.56
CA ARG A 186 -6.06 0.21 -10.92
C ARG A 186 -7.16 0.31 -11.95
N CYS A 187 -7.97 -0.72 -12.03
CA CYS A 187 -9.12 -0.82 -12.91
C CYS A 187 -10.39 -0.63 -12.09
N PHE A 188 -11.28 0.24 -12.56
CA PHE A 188 -12.55 0.55 -11.91
C PHE A 188 -13.67 -0.18 -12.65
N VAL A 189 -14.40 -1.06 -11.97
CA VAL A 189 -15.47 -1.86 -12.55
C VAL A 189 -16.80 -1.49 -11.92
N ARG A 190 -17.79 -1.16 -12.75
CA ARG A 190 -19.15 -0.82 -12.31
C ARG A 190 -20.17 -1.50 -13.18
N GLY A 191 -21.17 -2.15 -12.58
CA GLY A 191 -22.16 -2.94 -13.30
C GLY A 191 -21.53 -4.00 -14.22
N GLN A 192 -20.41 -4.60 -13.80
CA GLN A 192 -19.62 -5.54 -14.61
C GLN A 192 -19.07 -4.97 -15.93
N GLN A 193 -18.87 -3.65 -15.99
CA GLN A 193 -18.21 -2.94 -17.08
C GLN A 193 -17.00 -2.18 -16.57
N LEU A 194 -15.93 -2.14 -17.37
CA LEU A 194 -14.73 -1.39 -17.03
C LEU A 194 -15.00 0.10 -17.24
N ALA A 195 -15.08 0.87 -16.17
CA ALA A 195 -15.39 2.30 -16.17
C ALA A 195 -14.14 3.17 -16.37
N GLY A 196 -12.97 2.69 -15.94
CA GLY A 196 -11.71 3.42 -16.10
C GLY A 196 -10.49 2.62 -15.67
N ILE A 197 -9.32 3.09 -16.10
CA ILE A 197 -8.01 2.54 -15.73
C ILE A 197 -7.13 3.71 -15.28
N SER A 198 -6.47 3.59 -14.13
CA SER A 198 -5.50 4.56 -13.61
C SER A 198 -4.15 3.91 -13.42
N GLN A 199 -3.07 4.60 -13.79
CA GLN A 199 -1.74 4.31 -13.25
C GLN A 199 -1.78 4.29 -11.71
N ARG A 200 -1.14 3.29 -11.08
CA ARG A 200 -1.14 3.13 -9.63
C ARG A 200 -0.08 3.96 -8.93
N GLU A 201 1.13 4.00 -9.48
CA GLU A 201 2.23 4.84 -9.00
C GLU A 201 2.13 6.24 -9.63
N VAL A 202 1.41 7.14 -8.97
CA VAL A 202 1.12 8.49 -9.48
C VAL A 202 2.13 9.56 -9.04
N THR A 203 3.11 9.19 -8.22
CA THR A 203 4.10 10.15 -7.68
C THR A 203 5.27 10.41 -8.63
N THR A 204 5.39 9.61 -9.69
CA THR A 204 6.50 9.66 -10.64
C THR A 204 5.98 9.66 -12.08
N PHE A 205 6.56 10.50 -12.92
CA PHE A 205 6.31 10.53 -14.35
C PHE A 205 7.21 9.50 -15.07
N TYR A 206 6.61 8.61 -15.85
CA TYR A 206 7.32 7.58 -16.62
C TYR A 206 7.06 7.78 -18.12
N PRO A 207 7.97 8.41 -18.87
CA PRO A 207 7.78 8.70 -20.30
C PRO A 207 7.44 7.47 -21.14
N THR A 208 7.99 6.30 -20.78
CA THR A 208 7.73 5.02 -21.46
C THR A 208 6.27 4.58 -21.43
N LEU A 209 5.47 5.09 -20.49
CA LEU A 209 4.03 4.79 -20.45
C LEU A 209 3.26 5.52 -21.56
N LEU A 210 3.73 6.70 -21.99
CA LEU A 210 3.09 7.44 -23.10
C LEU A 210 3.13 6.62 -24.39
N GLU A 211 4.28 6.01 -24.67
CA GLU A 211 4.50 5.18 -25.86
C GLU A 211 3.67 3.90 -25.84
N LYS A 212 3.42 3.34 -24.64
CA LYS A 212 2.73 2.05 -24.44
C LYS A 212 1.25 2.18 -24.10
N LYS A 213 0.72 3.40 -23.97
CA LYS A 213 -0.62 3.67 -23.43
C LYS A 213 -1.70 2.86 -24.13
N ASN A 214 -1.73 2.90 -25.46
CA ASN A 214 -2.75 2.19 -26.26
C ASN A 214 -2.63 0.66 -26.13
N ASP A 215 -1.41 0.12 -26.17
CA ASP A 215 -1.15 -1.32 -26.05
C ASP A 215 -1.53 -1.85 -24.66
N LEU A 216 -1.21 -1.09 -23.61
CA LEU A 216 -1.58 -1.39 -22.24
C LEU A 216 -3.10 -1.35 -22.04
N GLU A 217 -3.77 -0.36 -22.63
CA GLU A 217 -5.24 -0.25 -22.58
C GLU A 217 -5.91 -1.49 -23.18
N LEU A 218 -5.47 -1.88 -24.38
CA LEU A 218 -6.02 -3.04 -25.09
C LEU A 218 -5.78 -4.31 -24.28
N LEU A 219 -4.55 -4.54 -23.81
CA LEU A 219 -4.17 -5.71 -23.02
C LEU A 219 -4.99 -5.81 -21.73
N ILE A 220 -5.20 -4.69 -21.01
CA ILE A 220 -5.96 -4.67 -19.77
C ILE A 220 -7.45 -4.93 -20.04
N LYS A 221 -8.01 -4.37 -21.11
CA LYS A 221 -9.41 -4.62 -21.53
C LYS A 221 -9.66 -6.09 -21.88
N GLU A 222 -8.75 -6.69 -22.66
CA GLU A 222 -8.80 -8.12 -23.00
C GLU A 222 -8.69 -8.98 -21.75
N PHE A 223 -7.69 -8.68 -20.89
CA PHE A 223 -7.52 -9.38 -19.62
C PHE A 223 -8.75 -9.30 -18.74
N PHE A 224 -9.35 -8.12 -18.58
CA PHE A 224 -10.59 -7.94 -17.83
C PHE A 224 -11.72 -8.82 -18.39
N THR A 225 -11.94 -8.77 -19.70
CA THR A 225 -13.03 -9.49 -20.37
C THR A 225 -12.87 -11.00 -20.23
N GLU A 226 -11.66 -11.52 -20.41
CA GLU A 226 -11.39 -12.95 -20.38
C GLU A 226 -11.27 -13.52 -18.97
N ASN A 227 -10.72 -12.76 -18.03
CA ASN A 227 -10.27 -13.29 -16.74
C ASN A 227 -11.02 -12.77 -15.53
N VAL A 228 -11.70 -11.62 -15.61
CA VAL A 228 -12.27 -10.94 -14.42
C VAL A 228 -13.78 -10.74 -14.52
N ARG A 229 -14.26 -10.25 -15.66
CA ARG A 229 -15.67 -9.93 -15.91
C ARG A 229 -16.55 -11.16 -15.67
N GLN A 230 -17.63 -11.01 -14.91
CA GLN A 230 -18.52 -12.11 -14.48
C GLN A 230 -17.86 -13.23 -13.67
N LYS A 231 -16.57 -13.11 -13.32
CA LYS A 231 -15.87 -14.06 -12.43
C LYS A 231 -15.70 -13.49 -11.03
N PHE A 232 -15.57 -12.18 -10.84
CA PHE A 232 -15.67 -11.59 -9.50
C PHE A 232 -17.15 -11.41 -9.12
N GLU A 233 -17.48 -11.63 -7.85
CA GLU A 233 -18.87 -11.81 -7.39
C GLU A 233 -19.61 -10.50 -7.14
N SER A 234 -18.89 -9.39 -6.91
CA SER A 234 -19.50 -8.07 -6.84
C SER A 234 -19.66 -7.45 -8.24
N GLU A 235 -20.70 -6.66 -8.42
CA GLU A 235 -20.94 -5.92 -9.67
C GLU A 235 -20.08 -4.64 -9.77
N ASN A 236 -19.76 -4.05 -8.62
CA ASN A 236 -18.98 -2.82 -8.49
C ASN A 236 -17.77 -3.07 -7.60
N TYR A 237 -16.57 -2.87 -8.14
CA TYR A 237 -15.31 -3.11 -7.43
C TYR A 237 -14.17 -2.42 -8.17
N THR A 238 -12.99 -2.43 -7.56
CA THR A 238 -11.75 -2.13 -8.26
C THR A 238 -10.84 -3.36 -8.21
N PHE A 239 -9.98 -3.51 -9.21
CA PHE A 239 -8.91 -4.50 -9.15
C PHE A 239 -7.61 -3.88 -9.62
N ASP A 240 -6.51 -4.26 -8.97
CA ASP A 240 -5.18 -3.84 -9.35
C ASP A 240 -4.57 -4.93 -10.25
N VAL A 241 -3.93 -4.50 -11.34
CA VAL A 241 -3.31 -5.38 -12.34
C VAL A 241 -1.88 -4.94 -12.62
N TYR A 242 -1.00 -5.92 -12.76
CA TYR A 242 0.40 -5.72 -13.16
C TYR A 242 0.61 -6.24 -14.57
N VAL A 243 1.27 -5.46 -15.43
CA VAL A 243 1.68 -5.89 -16.77
C VAL A 243 3.16 -6.28 -16.75
N THR A 244 3.44 -7.56 -16.99
CA THR A 244 4.81 -8.08 -17.01
C THR A 244 5.56 -7.65 -18.28
N LYS A 245 6.89 -7.70 -18.23
CA LYS A 245 7.76 -7.35 -19.38
C LYS A 245 7.48 -8.17 -20.65
N ASP A 246 6.98 -9.39 -20.50
CA ASP A 246 6.59 -10.28 -21.60
C ASP A 246 5.12 -10.12 -22.02
N GLY A 247 4.46 -9.03 -21.63
CA GLY A 247 3.12 -8.68 -22.11
C GLY A 247 2.00 -9.52 -21.52
N ARG A 248 2.12 -9.96 -20.26
CA ARG A 248 1.04 -10.67 -19.56
C ARG A 248 0.51 -9.83 -18.42
N ALA A 249 -0.81 -9.75 -18.28
CA ALA A 249 -1.45 -9.17 -17.11
C ALA A 249 -1.53 -10.17 -15.95
N LYS A 250 -1.38 -9.66 -14.73
CA LYS A 250 -1.53 -10.41 -13.48
C LYS A 250 -2.35 -9.61 -12.48
N ILE A 251 -3.36 -10.23 -11.88
CA ILE A 251 -4.12 -9.63 -10.77
C ILE A 251 -3.19 -9.45 -9.58
N LEU A 252 -3.15 -8.23 -9.06
CA LEU A 252 -2.50 -7.89 -7.82
C LEU A 252 -3.47 -7.85 -6.65
N ASP A 253 -4.64 -7.26 -6.81
CA ASP A 253 -5.58 -7.05 -5.70
C ASP A 253 -7.01 -6.82 -6.16
N PHE A 254 -7.97 -6.97 -5.25
CA PHE A 254 -9.35 -6.51 -5.41
C PHE A 254 -9.70 -5.59 -4.24
N ASN A 255 -10.41 -4.49 -4.49
CA ASN A 255 -10.88 -3.58 -3.44
C ASN A 255 -12.35 -3.17 -3.67
N PRO A 256 -13.09 -2.82 -2.61
CA PRO A 256 -14.46 -2.34 -2.73
C PRO A 256 -14.56 -1.08 -3.60
N TRP A 257 -15.74 -0.87 -4.19
CA TRP A 257 -16.07 0.38 -4.86
C TRP A 257 -16.31 1.49 -3.82
N GLY A 258 -15.45 2.51 -3.80
CA GLY A 258 -15.51 3.63 -2.87
C GLY A 258 -14.76 3.42 -1.55
N ALA A 259 -15.19 4.14 -0.51
CA ALA A 259 -14.64 4.09 0.85
C ALA A 259 -13.14 4.42 0.91
N PHE A 260 -12.34 3.57 1.56
CA PHE A 260 -10.89 3.72 1.71
C PHE A 260 -10.10 3.40 0.43
N THR A 261 -10.75 2.95 -0.64
CA THR A 261 -10.11 2.72 -1.94
C THR A 261 -9.77 4.08 -2.57
N LEU A 262 -8.47 4.35 -2.76
CA LEU A 262 -8.02 5.56 -3.45
C LEU A 262 -8.43 5.54 -4.94
N PRO A 263 -9.03 6.63 -5.48
CA PRO A 263 -9.42 6.76 -6.88
C PRO A 263 -8.25 7.17 -7.79
N LEU A 264 -7.08 7.50 -7.22
CA LEU A 264 -5.82 7.79 -7.91
C LEU A 264 -5.93 8.96 -8.90
N LEU A 265 -5.93 8.71 -10.21
CA LEU A 265 -6.07 9.74 -11.25
C LEU A 265 -7.52 10.13 -11.53
N PHE A 266 -8.47 9.52 -10.83
CA PHE A 266 -9.90 9.84 -10.88
C PHE A 266 -10.40 10.52 -9.61
N THR A 267 -11.64 11.01 -9.66
CA THR A 267 -12.49 11.24 -8.48
C THR A 267 -13.59 10.19 -8.42
N TRP A 268 -14.18 9.98 -7.24
CA TRP A 268 -15.30 9.03 -7.11
C TRP A 268 -16.55 9.56 -7.80
N GLU A 269 -16.78 10.87 -7.78
CA GLU A 269 -17.93 11.53 -8.38
C GLU A 269 -17.98 11.31 -9.90
N GLU A 270 -16.84 11.40 -10.60
CA GLU A 270 -16.83 11.15 -12.06
C GLU A 270 -17.01 9.66 -12.40
N LEU A 271 -16.44 8.76 -11.60
CA LEU A 271 -16.65 7.31 -11.75
C LEU A 271 -18.13 6.94 -11.49
N GLU A 272 -18.82 7.72 -10.65
CA GLU A 272 -20.25 7.61 -10.41
C GLU A 272 -21.13 8.19 -11.54
N GLN A 273 -20.60 9.10 -12.35
CA GLN A 273 -21.34 9.76 -13.43
C GLN A 273 -21.13 9.13 -14.82
N ASN A 274 -19.99 8.48 -15.05
CA ASN A 274 -19.54 7.91 -16.34
C ASN A 274 -20.37 6.73 -16.91
N LEU A 275 -21.64 6.55 -16.49
CA LEU A 275 -22.56 5.54 -17.02
C LEU A 275 -23.34 6.01 -18.27
N LYS A 276 -23.22 7.26 -18.68
CA LYS A 276 -24.01 7.83 -19.76
C LYS A 276 -23.08 8.43 -20.81
N GLU A 277 -22.85 7.71 -21.91
CA GLU A 277 -23.09 8.22 -23.29
C GLU A 277 -22.27 7.53 -24.40
N VAL A 278 -21.29 6.65 -24.13
CA VAL A 278 -20.63 5.90 -25.21
C VAL A 278 -20.32 4.46 -24.80
N GLU A 279 -21.06 3.50 -25.34
CA GLU A 279 -20.69 2.08 -25.23
C GLU A 279 -19.26 1.89 -25.80
N ASN A 280 -18.35 1.38 -24.97
CA ASN A 280 -16.99 0.90 -25.28
C ASN A 280 -15.79 1.86 -25.08
N LEU A 281 -15.96 3.12 -24.67
CA LEU A 281 -14.80 3.96 -24.35
C LEU A 281 -14.43 3.83 -22.86
N VAL A 282 -13.30 3.19 -22.57
CA VAL A 282 -12.72 3.15 -21.21
C VAL A 282 -11.75 4.31 -21.10
N ASP A 283 -11.90 5.13 -20.07
CA ASP A 283 -10.95 6.21 -19.79
C ASP A 283 -9.67 5.64 -19.17
N PHE A 284 -8.54 5.70 -19.88
CA PHE A 284 -7.23 5.30 -19.37
C PHE A 284 -6.35 6.51 -19.06
N ARG A 285 -6.11 6.73 -17.76
CA ARG A 285 -5.30 7.84 -17.24
C ARG A 285 -3.95 7.36 -16.74
N ILE A 286 -2.91 8.04 -17.22
CA ILE A 286 -1.53 7.93 -16.74
C ILE A 286 -1.01 9.33 -16.42
N VAL A 287 0.09 9.42 -15.68
CA VAL A 287 0.79 10.69 -15.50
C VAL A 287 1.49 11.04 -16.82
N GLU A 288 1.07 12.14 -17.46
CA GLU A 288 1.55 12.50 -18.81
C GLU A 288 2.71 13.52 -18.81
N SER A 289 3.04 14.11 -17.65
CA SER A 289 4.16 15.03 -17.51
C SER A 289 4.63 15.14 -16.05
N GLN A 290 5.79 15.77 -15.82
CA GLN A 290 6.33 16.00 -14.47
C GLN A 290 5.39 16.82 -13.58
N CYS A 291 4.64 17.77 -14.16
CA CYS A 291 3.64 18.57 -13.46
C CYS A 291 2.33 17.81 -13.17
N GLY A 292 2.15 16.63 -13.78
CA GLY A 292 0.97 15.78 -13.59
C GLY A 292 1.08 14.78 -12.45
N ILE A 293 2.20 14.73 -11.73
CA ILE A 293 2.36 13.85 -10.57
C ILE A 293 1.35 14.22 -9.48
N ARG A 294 0.80 13.22 -8.80
CA ARG A 294 -0.08 13.41 -7.65
C ARG A 294 0.64 13.01 -6.36
N PRO A 295 0.35 13.67 -5.23
CA PRO A 295 0.87 13.24 -3.93
C PRO A 295 0.45 11.80 -3.66
N GLY A 296 1.36 11.03 -3.07
CA GLY A 296 1.11 9.65 -2.65
C GLY A 296 1.22 9.50 -1.13
N LEU A 297 1.15 8.26 -0.67
CA LEU A 297 1.36 7.91 0.75
C LEU A 297 2.82 8.12 1.22
N LYS A 298 3.76 8.26 0.28
CA LYS A 298 5.16 8.56 0.59
C LYS A 298 5.29 10.06 0.85
N THR A 299 5.96 10.42 1.93
CA THR A 299 6.37 11.81 2.20
C THR A 299 7.29 12.28 1.08
N ALA A 300 6.81 13.22 0.27
CA ALA A 300 7.57 13.85 -0.78
C ALA A 300 7.30 15.36 -0.77
N VAL A 301 8.33 16.15 -1.03
CA VAL A 301 8.19 17.60 -1.23
C VAL A 301 7.82 17.83 -2.70
N PRO A 302 6.77 18.60 -3.02
CA PRO A 302 6.41 18.89 -4.40
C PRO A 302 7.60 19.46 -5.18
N GLN A 303 7.79 19.05 -6.44
CA GLN A 303 8.91 19.52 -7.26
C GLN A 303 8.92 21.05 -7.36
N ASP A 304 7.74 21.69 -7.40
CA ASP A 304 7.60 23.14 -7.43
C ASP A 304 8.22 23.83 -6.21
N TYR A 305 8.33 23.16 -5.05
CA TYR A 305 9.01 23.69 -3.87
C TYR A 305 10.55 23.55 -3.95
N LEU A 306 11.05 22.66 -4.80
CA LEU A 306 12.47 22.40 -4.99
C LEU A 306 13.04 23.15 -6.20
N ASP A 307 12.25 23.31 -7.25
CA ASP A 307 12.66 23.94 -8.50
C ASP A 307 12.62 25.47 -8.41
N THR A 308 13.79 26.04 -8.17
CA THR A 308 14.04 27.49 -8.15
C THR A 308 14.75 27.98 -9.43
N GLY A 309 14.83 27.13 -10.46
CA GLY A 309 15.52 27.43 -11.70
C GLY A 309 14.78 28.45 -12.60
N PRO A 310 15.45 29.02 -13.61
CA PRO A 310 14.82 29.91 -14.58
C PRO A 310 13.66 29.22 -15.32
N GLY A 311 12.47 29.79 -15.24
CA GLY A 311 11.23 29.27 -15.82
C GLY A 311 10.32 28.50 -14.84
N SER A 312 10.80 28.20 -13.63
CA SER A 312 10.02 27.47 -12.63
C SER A 312 8.84 28.28 -12.06
N GLY A 313 7.98 27.61 -11.29
CA GLY A 313 6.87 28.27 -10.59
C GLY A 313 7.32 29.41 -9.67
N TRP A 314 8.41 29.22 -8.91
CA TRP A 314 8.98 30.27 -8.06
C TRP A 314 9.52 31.45 -8.85
N ASP A 315 10.25 31.18 -9.94
CA ASP A 315 10.79 32.25 -10.79
C ASP A 315 9.67 33.07 -11.43
N GLN A 316 8.60 32.42 -11.90
CA GLN A 316 7.41 33.11 -12.41
C GLN A 316 6.71 33.95 -11.34
N PHE A 317 6.54 33.39 -10.13
CA PHE A 317 5.95 34.09 -9.00
C PHE A 317 6.76 35.33 -8.60
N LEU A 318 8.08 35.16 -8.42
CA LEU A 318 8.99 36.26 -8.04
C LEU A 318 9.00 37.36 -9.10
N ARG A 319 9.07 37.00 -10.39
CA ARG A 319 8.97 37.98 -11.50
C ARG A 319 7.63 38.70 -11.55
N LYS A 320 6.54 38.09 -11.07
CA LYS A 320 5.24 38.75 -10.97
C LYS A 320 5.19 39.68 -9.76
N ALA A 321 5.66 39.23 -8.60
CA ALA A 321 5.76 40.01 -7.38
C ALA A 321 6.64 41.27 -7.57
N ASP A 322 7.79 41.14 -8.22
CA ASP A 322 8.66 42.27 -8.54
C ASP A 322 7.98 43.30 -9.44
N ARG A 323 7.22 42.84 -10.45
CA ARG A 323 6.45 43.73 -11.33
C ARG A 323 5.35 44.47 -10.57
N GLU A 324 4.61 43.78 -9.70
CA GLU A 324 3.58 44.40 -8.86
C GLU A 324 4.21 45.42 -7.89
N LEU A 325 5.34 45.11 -7.27
CA LEU A 325 6.06 46.03 -6.38
C LEU A 325 6.54 47.28 -7.12
N GLN A 326 7.04 47.13 -8.36
CA GLN A 326 7.41 48.27 -9.20
C GLN A 326 6.20 49.14 -9.55
N GLN A 327 5.05 48.54 -9.87
CA GLN A 327 3.81 49.27 -10.15
C GLN A 327 3.32 50.04 -8.92
N GLN A 328 3.37 49.44 -7.73
CA GLN A 328 3.00 50.12 -6.48
C GLN A 328 3.93 51.29 -6.16
N LYS A 329 5.23 51.18 -6.44
CA LYS A 329 6.19 52.28 -6.26
C LYS A 329 5.99 53.42 -7.26
N MET A 330 5.44 53.13 -8.44
CA MET A 330 5.15 54.13 -9.48
C MET A 330 3.75 54.74 -9.36
N ALA A 331 2.86 54.18 -8.53
CA ALA A 331 1.57 54.78 -8.25
C ALA A 331 1.75 55.99 -7.31
N PRO A 332 1.38 57.22 -7.73
CA PRO A 332 1.43 58.38 -6.84
C PRO A 332 0.47 58.16 -5.67
N GLY A 333 0.97 58.39 -4.46
CA GLY A 333 0.16 58.27 -3.25
C GLY A 333 -1.07 59.17 -3.33
N ASN A 334 -2.26 58.58 -3.44
CA ASN A 334 -3.50 59.28 -3.09
C ASN A 334 -3.53 59.42 -1.57
N GLY A 335 -2.88 60.50 -1.11
CA GLY A 335 -2.79 60.89 0.29
C GLY A 335 -2.70 62.40 0.41
N ALA A 336 -3.80 63.08 0.07
CA ALA A 336 -4.37 64.25 0.76
C ALA A 336 -5.70 64.62 0.08
#